data_AF-A0A6C6ZVJ2-F1
#
_entry.id   AF-A0A6C6ZVJ2-F1
#
_cell.length_a   1.000
_cell.length_b   1.000
_cell.length_c   1.000
_cell.angle_alpha   90.00
_cell.angle_beta   90.00
_cell.angle_gamma   90.00
#
_symmetry.space_group_name_H-M   'P 1'
#
loop_
_entity.id
_entity.type
_entity.pdbx_description
1 polymer ?
#
loop_
_entity_poly.entity_id
_entity_poly.type
_entity_poly.pdbx_seq_one_letter_code
_entity_poly.pdbx_strand_id
1 'polypeptide(L)'
;MESSLFDAIKNDLNIDVATIIKDKTKVEILDISPVSKVYAESLARMDYEKDKAKNKVAILDKKSYFDSYYENQVKSIVAKYTYINKDEEKDIFIASSFMNADECSVRFNGYITLSREF
;
A
#
# COMPACT_ATOMS: atom_id res chain seq x y z
N MET A 1 5.10 1.16 2.97
CA MET A 1 3.70 0.90 3.38
C MET A 1 3.20 1.88 4.43
N GLU A 2 3.77 1.93 5.65
CA GLU A 2 3.23 2.74 6.75
C GLU A 2 3.07 4.23 6.40
N SER A 3 4.09 4.87 5.81
CA SER A 3 3.99 6.28 5.40
C SER A 3 2.85 6.52 4.40
N SER A 4 2.66 5.61 3.43
CA SER A 4 1.57 5.70 2.46
C SER A 4 0.20 5.52 3.12
N LEU A 5 0.10 4.65 4.14
CA LEU A 5 -1.12 4.51 4.93
C LEU A 5 -1.41 5.80 5.71
N PHE A 6 -0.40 6.41 6.33
CA PHE A 6 -0.56 7.70 7.03
C PHE A 6 -1.08 8.80 6.10
N ASP A 7 -0.48 8.94 4.92
CA ASP A 7 -0.92 9.92 3.94
C ASP A 7 -2.36 9.65 3.49
N ALA A 8 -2.71 8.39 3.27
CA ALA A 8 -4.05 8.00 2.84
C ALA A 8 -5.09 8.29 3.93
N ILE A 9 -4.89 7.83 5.17
CA ILE A 9 -5.86 8.06 6.26
C ILE A 9 -5.97 9.55 6.62
N LYS A 10 -4.88 10.31 6.50
CA LYS A 10 -4.93 11.76 6.68
C LYS A 10 -5.82 12.42 5.62
N ASN A 11 -5.63 12.07 4.35
CA ASN A 11 -6.35 12.71 3.25
C ASN A 11 -7.81 12.25 3.14
N ASP A 12 -8.06 10.95 3.36
CA ASP A 12 -9.37 10.34 3.15
C ASP A 12 -10.28 10.50 4.37
N LEU A 13 -9.71 10.41 5.59
CA LEU A 13 -10.46 10.35 6.84
C LEU A 13 -10.26 11.57 7.74
N ASN A 14 -9.40 12.51 7.32
CA ASN A 14 -9.01 13.70 8.07
C ASN A 14 -8.45 13.37 9.47
N ILE A 15 -7.78 12.23 9.61
CA ILE A 15 -7.10 11.83 10.85
C ILE A 15 -5.85 12.70 11.01
N ASP A 16 -5.73 13.36 12.17
CA ASP A 16 -4.49 14.03 12.53
C ASP A 16 -3.45 12.98 12.97
N VAL A 17 -2.65 12.52 12.01
CA VAL A 17 -1.60 11.52 12.25
C VAL A 17 -0.54 11.97 13.27
N ALA A 18 -0.48 13.25 13.65
CA ALA A 18 0.39 13.73 14.72
C ALA A 18 -0.13 13.36 16.13
N THR A 19 -1.39 12.95 16.27
CA THR A 19 -1.94 12.45 17.54
C THR A 19 -1.61 10.99 17.79
N ILE A 20 -1.23 10.24 16.75
CA ILE A 20 -0.87 8.82 16.83
C ILE A 20 0.44 8.66 17.60
N ILE A 21 0.40 7.84 18.65
CA ILE A 21 1.56 7.52 19.48
C ILE A 21 2.32 6.33 18.86
N LYS A 22 3.43 6.64 18.16
CA LYS A 22 4.16 5.67 17.32
C LYS A 22 4.68 4.43 18.06
N ASP A 23 5.12 4.56 19.30
CA ASP A 23 5.61 3.43 20.12
C ASP A 23 4.48 2.51 20.62
N LYS A 24 3.24 3.00 20.63
CA LYS A 24 2.04 2.21 20.91
C LYS A 24 1.40 1.60 19.65
N THR A 25 1.86 1.98 18.46
CA THR A 25 1.41 1.38 17.20
C THR A 25 1.74 -0.11 17.18
N LYS A 26 0.75 -0.94 16.82
CA LYS A 26 0.96 -2.38 16.61
C LYS A 26 0.74 -2.73 15.15
N VAL A 27 1.68 -3.50 14.60
CA VAL A 27 1.61 -4.01 13.24
C VAL A 27 1.61 -5.53 13.30
N GLU A 28 0.63 -6.15 12.67
CA GLU A 28 0.51 -7.61 12.55
C GLU A 28 0.49 -7.97 11.07
N ILE A 29 1.43 -8.81 10.63
CA ILE A 29 1.43 -9.32 9.26
C ILE A 29 0.34 -10.39 9.14
N LEU A 30 -0.63 -10.14 8.26
CA LEU A 30 -1.74 -11.06 8.01
C LEU A 30 -1.41 -12.02 6.86
N ASP A 31 -0.74 -11.54 5.82
CA ASP A 31 -0.36 -12.34 4.67
C ASP A 31 0.91 -11.81 3.99
N ILE A 32 1.73 -12.72 3.50
CA ILE A 32 2.80 -12.44 2.54
C ILE A 32 2.74 -13.52 1.46
N SER A 33 2.34 -13.11 0.26
CA SER A 33 2.13 -14.03 -0.87
C SER A 33 2.82 -13.54 -2.13
N PRO A 34 3.35 -14.43 -2.99
CA PRO A 34 3.88 -14.04 -4.29
C PRO A 34 2.76 -13.44 -5.15
N VAL A 35 3.10 -12.46 -5.98
CA VAL A 35 2.14 -11.90 -6.94
C VAL A 35 1.96 -12.88 -8.11
N SER A 36 0.72 -13.24 -8.41
CA SER A 36 0.44 -14.12 -9.55
C SER A 36 0.70 -13.39 -10.87
N LYS A 37 1.11 -14.14 -11.90
CA LYS A 37 1.38 -13.58 -13.23
C LYS A 37 0.18 -12.80 -13.78
N VAL A 38 -1.02 -13.38 -13.69
CA VAL A 38 -2.26 -12.74 -14.18
C VAL A 38 -2.54 -11.44 -13.44
N TYR A 39 -2.28 -11.39 -12.13
CA TYR A 39 -2.48 -10.18 -11.37
C TYR A 39 -1.45 -9.09 -11.74
N ALA A 40 -0.18 -9.47 -11.86
CA ALA A 40 0.89 -8.57 -12.33
C ALA A 40 0.60 -7.99 -13.73
N GLU A 41 0.11 -8.82 -14.68
CA GLU A 41 -0.30 -8.37 -16.01
C GLU A 41 -1.45 -7.34 -15.94
N SER A 42 -2.44 -7.59 -15.08
CA SER A 42 -3.55 -6.65 -14.88
C SER A 42 -3.07 -5.30 -14.34
N LEU A 43 -2.21 -5.32 -13.31
CA LEU A 43 -1.63 -4.11 -12.70
C LEU A 43 -0.78 -3.33 -13.70
N ALA A 44 0.11 -4.02 -14.41
CA ALA A 44 0.96 -3.43 -15.44
C ALA A 44 0.13 -2.75 -16.54
N ARG A 45 -0.95 -3.40 -17.00
CA ARG A 45 -1.87 -2.83 -17.98
C ARG A 45 -2.54 -1.57 -17.44
N MET A 46 -3.06 -1.60 -16.22
CA MET A 46 -3.74 -0.44 -15.61
C MET A 46 -2.80 0.77 -15.52
N ASP A 47 -1.57 0.57 -15.05
CA ASP A 47 -0.63 1.68 -14.87
C ASP A 47 -0.05 2.18 -16.19
N TYR A 48 0.24 1.29 -17.14
CA TYR A 48 0.64 1.66 -18.49
C TYR A 48 -0.41 2.56 -19.16
N GLU A 49 -1.69 2.17 -19.11
CA GLU A 49 -2.76 2.97 -19.73
C GLU A 49 -3.00 4.28 -18.97
N LYS A 50 -2.89 4.29 -17.64
CA LYS A 50 -2.97 5.52 -16.83
C LYS A 50 -1.85 6.50 -17.18
N ASP A 51 -0.62 6.00 -17.30
CA ASP A 51 0.54 6.80 -17.65
C ASP A 51 0.45 7.34 -19.08
N LYS A 52 0.07 6.49 -20.03
CA LYS A 52 -0.21 6.89 -21.41
C LYS A 52 -1.29 7.96 -21.50
N ALA A 53 -2.37 7.83 -20.74
CA ALA A 53 -3.44 8.83 -20.71
C ALA A 53 -2.94 10.18 -20.18
N LYS A 54 -2.04 10.18 -19.19
CA LYS A 54 -1.44 11.39 -18.62
C LYS A 54 -0.42 12.05 -19.55
N ASN A 55 0.41 11.25 -20.22
CA ASN A 55 1.60 11.70 -20.96
C ASN A 55 1.47 11.61 -22.50
N LYS A 56 0.30 11.23 -23.02
CA LYS A 56 0.00 10.87 -24.44
C LYS A 56 0.71 9.61 -24.94
N VAL A 57 1.90 9.32 -24.41
CA VAL A 57 2.67 8.08 -24.60
C VAL A 57 3.12 7.62 -23.22
N ALA A 58 3.17 6.31 -22.99
CA ALA A 58 3.71 5.76 -21.75
C ALA A 58 5.23 5.97 -21.68
N ILE A 59 5.74 6.27 -20.49
CA ILE A 59 7.16 6.50 -20.20
C ILE A 59 7.97 5.22 -20.43
N LEU A 60 7.43 4.07 -20.01
CA LEU A 60 8.05 2.76 -20.14
C LEU A 60 7.25 1.86 -21.08
N ASP A 61 7.89 0.81 -21.59
CA ASP A 61 7.20 -0.23 -22.34
C ASP A 61 6.37 -1.13 -21.41
N LYS A 62 5.43 -1.88 -21.99
CA LYS A 62 4.52 -2.77 -21.23
C LYS A 62 5.29 -3.84 -20.44
N LYS A 63 6.43 -4.31 -20.95
CA LYS A 63 7.23 -5.33 -20.27
C LYS A 63 7.84 -4.78 -18.98
N SER A 64 8.38 -3.56 -19.01
CA SER A 64 8.97 -2.92 -17.83
C SER A 64 7.93 -2.73 -16.72
N TYR A 65 6.69 -2.36 -17.07
CA TYR A 65 5.58 -2.30 -16.12
C TYR A 65 5.19 -3.68 -15.55
N PHE A 66 5.29 -4.74 -16.35
CA PHE A 66 5.05 -6.11 -15.86
C PHE A 66 6.17 -6.57 -14.92
N ASP A 67 7.42 -6.36 -15.32
CA ASP A 67 8.60 -6.77 -14.56
C ASP A 67 8.58 -6.13 -13.16
N SER A 68 8.13 -4.87 -13.02
CA SER A 68 8.00 -4.20 -11.71
C SER A 68 7.00 -4.87 -10.74
N TYR A 69 6.13 -5.74 -11.23
CA TYR A 69 5.11 -6.44 -10.42
C TYR A 69 5.31 -7.95 -10.33
N TYR A 70 6.27 -8.52 -11.05
CA TYR A 70 6.44 -9.98 -11.13
C TYR A 70 7.88 -10.44 -10.95
N GLU A 71 8.82 -9.73 -11.55
CA GLU A 71 10.24 -10.05 -11.42
C GLU A 71 10.78 -9.57 -10.06
N ASN A 72 12.01 -9.94 -9.72
CA ASN A 72 12.66 -9.56 -8.45
C ASN A 72 11.89 -9.99 -7.18
N GLN A 73 11.22 -11.15 -7.25
CA GLN A 73 10.49 -11.76 -6.14
C GLN A 73 9.43 -10.84 -5.51
N VAL A 74 8.67 -10.12 -6.35
CA VAL A 74 7.60 -9.24 -5.86
C VAL A 74 6.57 -10.05 -5.05
N LYS A 75 6.28 -9.57 -3.85
CA LYS A 75 5.31 -10.13 -2.91
C LYS A 75 4.25 -9.10 -2.56
N SER A 76 3.01 -9.55 -2.50
CA SER A 76 1.94 -8.86 -1.79
C SER A 76 2.13 -9.05 -0.30
N ILE A 77 2.00 -7.97 0.45
CA ILE A 77 1.98 -7.98 1.90
C ILE A 77 0.71 -7.30 2.38
N VAL A 78 0.05 -7.95 3.33
CA VAL A 78 -1.14 -7.44 3.99
C VAL A 78 -0.84 -7.37 5.48
N ALA A 79 -1.06 -6.20 6.08
CA ALA A 79 -0.78 -5.98 7.49
C ALA A 79 -1.95 -5.26 8.17
N LYS A 80 -2.25 -5.68 9.40
CA LYS A 80 -3.15 -4.98 10.30
C LYS A 80 -2.37 -3.95 11.09
N TYR A 81 -2.78 -2.70 10.99
CA TYR A 81 -2.28 -1.59 11.78
C TYR A 81 -3.28 -1.27 12.88
N THR A 82 -2.79 -1.14 14.10
CA THR A 82 -3.53 -0.63 15.24
C THR A 82 -2.84 0.64 15.71
N TYR A 83 -3.53 1.77 15.57
CA TYR A 83 -3.07 3.07 16.04
C TYR A 83 -3.76 3.43 17.35
N ILE A 84 -3.02 4.09 18.22
CA ILE A 84 -3.51 4.61 19.49
C ILE A 84 -3.18 6.09 19.55
N ASN A 85 -4.15 6.94 19.88
CA ASN A 85 -3.95 8.38 20.03
C ASN A 85 -3.64 8.77 21.49
N LYS A 86 -3.51 10.07 21.75
CA LYS A 86 -3.21 10.62 23.09
C LYS A 86 -4.33 10.44 24.10
N ASP A 87 -5.56 10.27 23.63
CA ASP A 87 -6.76 10.03 24.44
C ASP A 87 -7.03 8.53 24.64
N GLU A 88 -6.07 7.69 24.25
CA GLU A 88 -6.13 6.21 24.28
C GLU A 88 -7.20 5.58 23.38
N GLU A 89 -7.78 6.37 22.47
CA GLU A 89 -8.68 5.89 21.43
C GLU A 89 -7.90 5.11 20.37
N LYS A 90 -8.59 4.16 19.75
CA LYS A 90 -7.99 3.13 18.90
C LYS A 90 -8.63 3.05 17.53
N ASP A 91 -7.78 3.13 16.53
CA ASP A 91 -8.14 2.86 15.14
C ASP A 91 -7.46 1.60 14.63
N ILE A 92 -8.17 0.82 13.82
CA ILE A 92 -7.66 -0.42 13.23
C ILE A 92 -7.87 -0.39 11.72
N PHE A 93 -6.77 -0.57 10.98
CA PHE A 93 -6.76 -0.63 9.52
C PHE A 93 -6.13 -1.94 9.05
N ILE A 94 -6.60 -2.47 7.93
CA ILE A 94 -5.85 -3.45 7.14
C ILE A 94 -5.31 -2.72 5.92
N ALA A 95 -3.99 -2.72 5.74
CA ALA A 95 -3.34 -2.14 4.59
C ALA A 95 -2.65 -3.20 3.74
N SER A 96 -2.55 -2.94 2.44
CA SER A 96 -1.83 -3.81 1.52
C SER A 96 -0.87 -3.04 0.62
N SER A 97 0.26 -3.66 0.33
CA SER A 97 1.26 -3.15 -0.62
C SER A 97 1.97 -4.29 -1.32
N PHE A 98 2.70 -3.95 -2.38
CA PHE A 98 3.71 -4.82 -2.96
C PHE A 98 5.09 -4.42 -2.45
N MET A 99 5.95 -5.40 -2.21
CA MET A 99 7.39 -5.24 -1.97
C MET A 99 8.15 -6.14 -2.93
N ASN A 100 9.41 -5.82 -3.22
CA ASN A 100 10.31 -6.73 -3.94
C ASN A 100 11.54 -7.03 -3.07
N ALA A 101 12.55 -7.72 -3.61
CA ALA A 101 13.74 -8.08 -2.84
C ALA A 101 14.58 -6.87 -2.39
N ASP A 102 14.48 -5.73 -3.08
CA ASP A 102 15.34 -4.55 -2.87
C ASP A 102 14.60 -3.41 -2.14
N GLU A 103 13.28 -3.33 -2.29
CA GLU A 103 12.43 -2.25 -1.82
C GLU A 103 11.30 -2.79 -0.91
N CYS A 104 11.20 -2.21 0.28
CA CYS A 104 10.18 -2.56 1.27
C CYS A 104 8.75 -2.18 0.85
N SER A 105 8.57 -1.43 -0.24
CA SER A 105 7.25 -1.02 -0.76
C SER A 105 7.37 -0.45 -2.18
N VAL A 106 7.09 -1.26 -3.20
CA VAL A 106 7.07 -0.80 -4.61
C VAL A 106 5.74 -0.13 -4.98
N ARG A 107 4.65 -0.49 -4.29
CA ARG A 107 3.32 0.09 -4.53
C ARG A 107 2.42 -0.07 -3.32
N PHE A 108 1.78 1.02 -2.88
CA PHE A 108 0.67 0.96 -1.94
C PHE A 108 -0.65 0.69 -2.69
N ASN A 109 -1.38 -0.34 -2.30
CA ASN A 109 -2.63 -0.74 -2.95
C ASN A 109 -3.85 -0.07 -2.31
N GLY A 110 -3.74 0.31 -1.03
CA GLY A 110 -4.83 0.89 -0.27
C GLY A 110 -5.00 0.22 1.08
N TYR A 111 -6.11 0.56 1.74
CA TYR A 111 -6.46 0.07 3.06
C TYR A 111 -7.97 -0.08 3.23
N ILE A 112 -8.35 -0.78 4.30
CA ILE A 112 -9.72 -0.93 4.77
C ILE A 112 -9.75 -0.55 6.26
N THR A 113 -10.74 0.23 6.66
CA THR A 113 -11.01 0.53 8.07
C THR A 113 -11.77 -0.64 8.71
N LEU A 114 -11.18 -1.26 9.74
CA LEU A 114 -11.87 -2.27 10.55
C LEU A 114 -12.62 -1.65 11.72
N SER A 115 -12.05 -0.63 12.35
CA SER A 115 -12.62 0.09 13.48
C SER A 115 -12.00 1.47 13.56
N ARG A 116 -12.78 2.45 13.98
CA ARG A 116 -12.36 3.85 14.09
C ARG A 116 -13.01 4.49 15.30
N GLU A 117 -12.19 5.09 16.15
CA GLU A 117 -12.59 5.84 17.33
C GLU A 117 -12.25 7.33 17.19
N PHE A 118 -11.29 7.72 16.32
CA PHE A 118 -10.87 9.13 16.10
C PHE A 118 -10.63 9.52 14.64
#